data_AF-A0A959UVE2-F1
#
_entry.id   AF-A0A959UVE2-F1
#
_cell.length_a   1.000
_cell.length_b   1.000
_cell.length_c   1.000
_cell.angle_alpha   90.00
_cell.angle_beta   90.00
_cell.angle_gamma   90.00
#
_symmetry.space_group_name_H-M   'P 1'
#
loop_
_entity.id
_entity.type
_entity.pdbx_description
1 polymer ?
#
loop_
_entity_poly.entity_id
_entity_poly.type
_entity_poly.pdbx_seq_one_letter_code
_entity_poly.pdbx_strand_id
1 'polypeptide(L)' 'MEHRRMVVRGRVQGVWYRKHTREKALELGLRGWVMNQPDGS' A
#
# COMPACT_ATOMS: atom_id res chain seq x y z
N MET A 1 -14.82 13.95 -0.47
CA MET A 1 -13.89 12.81 -0.67
C MET A 1 -13.01 12.71 0.56
N GLU A 2 -12.86 11.51 1.11
CA GLU A 2 -12.03 11.26 2.29
C GLU A 2 -10.66 10.70 1.84
N HIS A 3 -9.59 11.15 2.49
CA HIS A 3 -8.24 10.64 2.27
C HIS A 3 -7.73 10.04 3.58
N ARG A 4 -7.19 8.82 3.52
CA ARG A 4 -6.58 8.14 4.67
C ARG A 4 -5.11 7.81 4.38
N ARG A 5 -4.26 8.03 5.38
CA ARG A 5 -2.86 7.59 5.37
C ARG A 5 -2.72 6.44 6.36
N MET A 6 -2.09 5.36 5.93
CA MET A 6 -1.92 4.15 6.73
C MET A 6 -0.45 3.72 6.68
N VAL A 7 0.02 3.08 7.75
CA VAL A 7 1.34 2.45 7.85
C VAL A 7 1.12 0.99 8.20
N VAL A 8 1.77 0.08 7.49
CA VAL A 8 1.60 -1.36 7.64
C VAL A 8 2.91 -1.94 8.12
N ARG A 9 2.90 -2.79 9.15
CA ARG A 9 4.11 -3.36 9.75
C ARG A 9 4.08 -4.88 9.69
N GLY A 10 5.25 -5.49 9.69
CA GLY A 10 5.45 -6.94 9.58
C GLY A 10 6.27 -7.31 8.35
N ARG A 11 6.09 -8.52 7.82
CA ARG A 11 6.77 -8.96 6.58
C ARG A 11 6.03 -8.40 5.36
N VAL A 12 6.29 -7.15 5.00
CA VAL A 12 5.59 -6.44 3.91
C VAL A 12 6.50 -6.02 2.74
N GLN A 13 7.81 -5.94 2.95
CA GLN A 13 8.77 -5.66 1.89
C GLN A 13 9.31 -6.94 1.25
N GLY A 14 9.59 -6.91 -0.06
CA GLY A 14 10.09 -8.07 -0.81
C GLY A 14 9.05 -9.18 -1.06
N VAL A 15 7.78 -8.96 -0.70
CA VAL A 15 6.69 -9.96 -0.79
C VAL A 15 5.55 -9.51 -1.71
N TRP A 16 5.83 -8.69 -2.72
CA TRP A 16 4.86 -8.19 -3.69
C TRP A 16 3.71 -7.33 -3.13
N TYR A 17 3.81 -6.89 -1.87
CA TYR A 17 2.77 -6.10 -1.19
C TYR A 17 2.32 -4.89 -2.01
N ARG A 18 3.25 -4.03 -2.46
CA ARG A 18 2.93 -2.83 -3.25
C ARG A 18 2.16 -3.12 -4.54
N LYS A 19 2.50 -4.22 -5.24
CA LYS A 19 1.81 -4.62 -6.47
C LYS A 19 0.37 -5.01 -6.16
N HIS A 20 0.18 -5.86 -5.16
CA HIS A 20 -1.14 -6.31 -4.73
C HIS A 20 -2.02 -5.15 -4.21
N THR A 21 -1.45 -4.22 -3.41
CA THR A 21 -2.15 -3.01 -2.96
C THR A 21 -2.64 -2.17 -4.13
N ARG A 22 -1.81 -1.98 -5.18
CA ARG A 22 -2.20 -1.23 -6.37
C ARG A 22 -3.33 -1.92 -7.13
N GLU A 23 -3.25 -3.22 -7.35
CA GLU A 23 -4.28 -4.00 -8.05
C GLU A 23 -5.62 -3.91 -7.30
N LYS A 24 -5.62 -4.13 -5.98
CA LYS A 24 -6.81 -4.00 -5.15
C LYS A 24 -7.38 -2.58 -5.13
N ALA A 25 -6.52 -1.56 -5.11
CA ALA A 25 -6.97 -0.17 -5.18
C ALA A 25 -7.69 0.13 -6.50
N LEU A 26 -7.19 -0.40 -7.62
CA LEU A 26 -7.85 -0.27 -8.93
C LEU A 26 -9.20 -0.98 -8.96
N GLU A 27 -9.29 -2.22 -8.43
CA GLU A 27 -10.55 -2.97 -8.32
C GLU A 27 -11.61 -2.23 -7.51
N LEU A 28 -11.20 -1.51 -6.46
CA LEU A 28 -12.08 -0.74 -5.58
C LEU A 28 -12.36 0.70 -6.08
N GLY A 29 -11.78 1.10 -7.22
CA GLY A 29 -11.90 2.47 -7.74
C GLY A 29 -11.22 3.54 -6.86
N LEU A 30 -10.25 3.14 -6.03
CA LEU A 30 -9.51 4.02 -5.14
C LEU A 30 -8.34 4.69 -5.87
N ARG A 31 -8.00 5.91 -5.44
CA ARG A 31 -6.87 6.69 -5.96
C ARG A 31 -5.89 6.99 -4.83
N GLY A 32 -4.58 6.83 -5.09
CA GLY A 32 -3.54 7.06 -4.09
C GLY A 32 -2.18 6.47 -4.49
N TRP A 33 -1.31 6.29 -3.50
CA TRP A 33 0.04 5.75 -3.67
C TRP A 33 0.37 4.76 -2.55
N VAL A 34 1.37 3.90 -2.82
CA VAL A 34 1.95 2.97 -1.84
C VAL A 34 3.47 2.99 -2.00
N MET A 35 4.21 3.04 -0.88
CA MET A 35 5.67 3.19 -0.87
C MET A 35 6.27 2.44 0.31
N ASN A 36 7.35 1.70 0.06
CA ASN A 36 8.16 1.10 1.13
C ASN A 36 8.88 2.20 1.90
N GLN A 37 8.89 2.11 3.22
CA GLN A 37 9.64 3.03 4.07
C GLN A 37 11.00 2.42 4.51
N PRO A 38 12.01 3.25 4.82
CA PRO A 38 13.32 2.76 5.27
C PRO A 38 13.27 1.95 6.57
N ASP A 39 12.26 2.15 7.41
CA ASP A 39 12.06 1.44 8.67
C ASP A 39 11.49 0.01 8.51
N GLY A 40 11.27 -0.44 7.27
CA GLY A 40 10.73 -1.76 6.95
C GLY A 40 9.21 -1.82 6.85
N SER A 41 8.50 -0.70 7.06
CA SER A 41 7.05 -0.59 6.82
C SER A 41 6.66 -0.39 5.35
#